data_AF-A0A957ZM96-F1
#
_entry.id   AF-A0A957ZM96-F1
#
_cell.length_a   1.000
_cell.length_b   1.000
_cell.length_c   1.000
_cell.angle_alpha   90.00
_cell.angle_beta   90.00
_cell.angle_gamma   90.00
#
_symmetry.space_group_name_H-M   'P 1'
#
loop_
_entity.id
_entity.type
_entity.pdbx_description
1 polymer ?
#
loop_
_entity_poly.entity_id
_entity_poly.type
_entity_poly.pdbx_seq_one_letter_code
_entity_poly.pdbx_strand_id
1 'polypeptide(L)'
;ALLRVELRTDGFGFFDFVQVLEAGINDVILIGAALFFLVTLERRIKRGRALADLHQLRSLAHVVDMHQLTKDPDRVLSQRSATASSPRPTLSAYELGRYLDYCSEMLAIIGKLAALYVQNLDDNAVLASVDEIESLTNGLSRKIWQKVMILYQTWPVEMGGVGDDKMTR
;
A
#
# COMPACT_ATOMS: atom_id res chain seq x y z
N ALA A 1 -39.13 -11.85 -75.00
CA ALA A 1 -39.36 -10.86 -73.93
C ALA A 1 -38.00 -10.30 -73.51
N LEU A 2 -37.68 -9.06 -73.88
CA LEU A 2 -36.42 -8.42 -73.52
C LEU A 2 -36.63 -7.62 -72.23
N LEU A 3 -35.93 -8.01 -71.17
CA LEU A 3 -35.95 -7.34 -69.88
C LEU A 3 -35.17 -6.02 -70.02
N ARG A 4 -35.87 -4.89 -70.01
CA ARG A 4 -35.27 -3.56 -70.04
C ARG A 4 -34.75 -3.26 -68.64
N VAL A 5 -33.44 -3.42 -68.42
CA VAL A 5 -32.76 -3.01 -67.20
C VAL A 5 -32.52 -1.50 -67.29
N GLU A 6 -33.37 -0.72 -66.64
CA GLU A 6 -33.16 0.71 -66.42
C GLU A 6 -32.14 0.87 -65.29
N LEU A 7 -30.87 1.01 -65.66
CA LEU A 7 -29.83 1.48 -64.74
C LEU A 7 -30.07 2.97 -64.49
N ARG A 8 -30.85 3.27 -63.47
CA ARG A 8 -31.04 4.61 -62.93
C ARG A 8 -29.76 5.00 -62.20
N THR A 9 -28.86 5.70 -62.91
CA THR A 9 -27.70 6.35 -62.30
C THR A 9 -28.16 7.67 -61.69
N ASP A 10 -28.72 7.62 -60.48
CA ASP A 10 -28.92 8.81 -59.67
C ASP A 10 -27.53 9.38 -59.34
N GLY A 11 -27.20 10.54 -59.90
CA GLY A 11 -25.94 11.23 -59.62
C GLY A 11 -25.91 11.68 -58.17
N PHE A 12 -24.79 11.43 -57.48
CA PHE A 12 -24.60 11.79 -56.07
C PHE A 12 -24.93 13.28 -55.85
N GLY A 13 -26.04 13.56 -55.16
CA GLY A 13 -26.52 14.92 -54.95
C GLY A 13 -25.72 15.63 -53.85
N PHE A 14 -25.74 16.97 -53.86
CA PHE A 14 -25.18 17.77 -52.75
C PHE A 14 -25.83 17.40 -51.40
N PHE A 15 -27.12 17.09 -51.40
CA PHE A 15 -27.86 16.65 -50.20
C PHE A 15 -27.38 15.28 -49.69
N ASP A 16 -27.15 14.30 -50.57
CA ASP A 16 -26.63 12.99 -50.19
C ASP A 16 -25.21 13.10 -49.60
N PHE A 17 -24.37 13.97 -50.17
CA PHE A 17 -23.04 14.26 -49.64
C PHE A 17 -23.09 14.88 -48.24
N VAL A 18 -23.95 15.88 -48.03
CA VAL A 18 -24.13 16.50 -46.70
C VAL A 18 -24.64 15.48 -45.69
N GLN A 19 -25.58 14.62 -46.07
CA GLN A 19 -26.13 13.59 -45.18
C GLN A 19 -25.07 12.56 -44.77
N VAL A 20 -24.25 12.08 -45.70
CA VAL A 20 -23.14 11.15 -45.40
C VAL A 20 -22.09 11.83 -44.52
N LEU A 21 -21.79 13.12 -44.78
CA LEU A 21 -20.86 13.89 -43.97
C LEU A 21 -21.39 14.08 -42.53
N GLU A 22 -22.66 14.44 -42.38
CA GLU A 22 -23.31 14.61 -41.09
C GLU A 22 -23.31 13.31 -40.28
N ALA A 23 -23.68 12.19 -40.91
CA ALA A 23 -23.63 10.86 -40.29
C ALA A 23 -22.20 10.49 -39.86
N GLY A 24 -21.23 10.69 -40.75
CA GLY A 24 -19.82 10.41 -40.45
C GLY A 24 -19.26 11.25 -39.30
N ILE A 25 -19.62 12.54 -39.23
CA ILE A 25 -19.22 13.41 -38.12
C ILE A 25 -19.83 12.93 -36.80
N ASN A 26 -21.11 12.58 -36.80
CA ASN A 26 -21.81 12.09 -35.61
C ASN A 26 -21.15 10.80 -35.08
N ASP A 27 -20.90 9.84 -35.97
CA ASP A 27 -20.25 8.58 -35.61
C ASP A 27 -18.85 8.82 -35.01
N VAL A 28 -18.05 9.71 -35.60
CA VAL A 28 -16.73 10.07 -35.07
C VAL A 28 -16.83 10.71 -33.68
N ILE A 29 -17.79 11.61 -33.47
CA ILE A 29 -18.02 12.24 -32.16
C ILE A 29 -18.43 11.20 -31.12
N LEU A 30 -19.37 10.30 -31.46
CA LEU A 30 -19.84 9.25 -30.56
C LEU A 30 -18.72 8.28 -30.18
N ILE A 31 -17.91 7.85 -31.15
CA ILE A 31 -16.75 6.99 -30.89
C ILE A 31 -15.72 7.73 -30.02
N GLY A 32 -15.45 9.01 -30.30
CA GLY A 32 -14.56 9.83 -29.49
C GLY A 32 -15.04 9.97 -28.04
N ALA A 33 -16.33 10.24 -27.85
CA ALA A 33 -16.95 10.32 -26.53
C ALA A 33 -16.90 8.97 -25.80
N ALA A 34 -17.16 7.86 -26.50
CA ALA A 34 -17.09 6.52 -25.94
C ALA A 34 -15.67 6.15 -25.48
N LEU A 35 -14.65 6.45 -26.30
CA LEU A 35 -13.24 6.22 -25.93
C LEU A 35 -12.82 7.08 -24.74
N PHE A 36 -13.17 8.38 -24.75
CA PHE A 36 -12.90 9.28 -23.62
C PHE A 36 -13.57 8.79 -22.33
N PHE A 37 -14.83 8.36 -22.43
CA PHE A 37 -15.56 7.78 -21.31
C PHE A 37 -14.89 6.52 -20.78
N LEU A 38 -14.46 5.62 -21.66
CA LEU A 38 -13.80 4.36 -21.28
C LEU A 38 -12.50 4.61 -20.52
N VAL A 39 -11.63 5.49 -21.03
CA VAL A 39 -10.36 5.86 -20.37
C VAL A 39 -10.62 6.51 -19.01
N THR A 40 -11.63 7.38 -18.93
CA THR A 40 -11.98 8.05 -17.67
C THR A 40 -12.55 7.06 -16.64
N LEU A 41 -13.39 6.12 -17.09
CA LEU A 41 -13.97 5.08 -16.24
C LEU A 41 -12.89 4.14 -15.70
N GLU A 42 -11.96 3.70 -16.55
CA GLU A 42 -10.83 2.87 -16.14
C GLU A 42 -10.01 3.54 -15.04
N ARG A 43 -9.66 4.83 -15.19
CA ARG A 43 -8.95 5.60 -14.17
C ARG A 43 -9.71 5.64 -12.84
N ARG A 44 -11.03 5.90 -12.88
CA ARG A 44 -11.87 5.93 -11.67
C ARG A 44 -11.92 4.58 -10.96
N ILE A 45 -12.02 3.48 -11.71
CA ILE A 45 -12.04 2.12 -11.16
C ILE A 45 -10.67 1.78 -10.54
N LYS A 46 -9.58 2.04 -11.24
CA LYS A 46 -8.21 1.81 -10.73
C LYS A 46 -7.93 2.60 -9.46
N ARG A 47 -8.32 3.88 -9.43
CA ARG A 47 -8.22 4.72 -8.23
C ARG A 47 -8.98 4.12 -7.05
N GLY A 48 -10.23 3.70 -7.26
CA GLY A 48 -11.05 3.12 -6.19
C GLY A 48 -10.41 1.86 -5.60
N ARG A 49 -9.87 0.97 -6.45
CA ARG A 49 -9.15 -0.23 -6.00
C ARG A 49 -7.87 0.12 -5.23
N ALA A 50 -7.03 0.99 -5.79
CA ALA A 50 -5.79 1.41 -5.15
C ALA A 50 -6.03 2.03 -3.75
N LEU A 51 -7.02 2.92 -3.62
CA LEU A 51 -7.35 3.52 -2.33
C LEU A 51 -7.87 2.49 -1.30
N ALA A 52 -8.64 1.50 -1.75
CA ALA A 52 -9.11 0.43 -0.88
C ALA A 52 -7.94 -0.44 -0.36
N ASP A 53 -7.00 -0.78 -1.24
CA ASP A 53 -5.83 -1.57 -0.87
C ASP A 53 -4.88 -0.77 0.04
N LEU A 54 -4.65 0.51 -0.25
CA LEU A 54 -3.88 1.42 0.61
C LEU A 54 -4.51 1.56 2.01
N HIS A 55 -5.84 1.61 2.08
CA HIS A 55 -6.53 1.60 3.37
C HIS A 55 -6.24 0.32 4.17
N GLN A 56 -6.19 -0.84 3.52
CA GLN A 56 -5.80 -2.09 4.17
C GLN A 56 -4.34 -2.04 4.66
N LEU A 57 -3.41 -1.52 3.86
CA LEU A 57 -2.00 -1.34 4.28
C LEU A 57 -1.88 -0.45 5.52
N ARG A 58 -2.63 0.65 5.56
CA ARG A 58 -2.71 1.52 6.75
C ARG A 58 -3.22 0.75 7.97
N SER A 59 -4.26 -0.06 7.79
CA SER A 59 -4.79 -0.91 8.86
C SER A 59 -3.74 -1.91 9.36
N LEU A 60 -2.98 -2.56 8.46
CA LEU A 60 -1.89 -3.46 8.85
C LEU A 60 -0.81 -2.75 9.67
N ALA A 61 -0.41 -1.53 9.29
CA ALA A 61 0.54 -0.75 10.07
C ALA A 61 0.04 -0.48 11.50
N HIS A 62 -1.25 -0.17 11.65
CA HIS A 62 -1.86 -0.01 12.97
C HIS A 62 -1.95 -1.33 13.75
N VAL A 63 -2.21 -2.47 13.09
CA VAL A 63 -2.20 -3.78 13.75
C VAL A 63 -0.81 -4.10 14.32
N VAL A 64 0.26 -3.79 13.57
CA VAL A 64 1.65 -3.93 14.07
C VAL A 64 1.85 -3.08 15.33
N ASP A 65 1.44 -1.81 15.31
CA ASP A 65 1.51 -0.92 16.48
C ASP A 65 0.67 -1.43 17.67
N MET A 66 -0.56 -1.87 17.44
CA MET A 66 -1.42 -2.41 18.51
C MET A 66 -0.79 -3.64 19.17
N HIS A 67 -0.14 -4.51 18.40
CA HIS A 67 0.57 -5.67 18.96
C HIS A 67 1.80 -5.26 19.78
N GLN A 68 2.29 -4.02 19.70
CA GLN A 68 3.40 -3.52 20.49
C GLN A 68 3.02 -2.91 21.84
N LEU A 69 1.72 -2.78 22.17
CA LEU A 69 1.26 -2.11 23.40
C LEU A 69 1.89 -2.67 24.69
N THR A 70 2.18 -3.97 24.74
CA THR A 70 2.77 -4.60 25.93
C THR A 70 4.29 -4.75 25.87
N LYS A 71 4.92 -4.31 24.77
CA LYS A 71 6.33 -4.54 24.40
C LYS A 71 7.12 -3.28 24.72
N ASP A 72 7.35 -3.10 26.00
CA ASP A 72 8.00 -1.92 26.58
C ASP A 72 9.30 -2.34 27.30
N PRO A 73 10.44 -1.71 26.98
CA PRO A 73 11.73 -1.99 27.62
C PRO A 73 11.66 -1.91 29.14
N ASP A 74 10.95 -0.93 29.70
CA ASP A 74 10.91 -0.70 31.15
C ASP A 74 10.38 -1.91 31.92
N ARG A 75 9.54 -2.73 31.29
CA ARG A 75 8.95 -3.93 31.91
C ARG A 75 9.94 -5.08 32.03
N VAL A 76 10.93 -5.15 31.14
CA VAL A 76 12.02 -6.12 31.22
C VAL A 76 13.10 -5.63 32.19
N LEU A 77 13.34 -4.32 32.21
CA LEU A 77 14.40 -3.68 33.00
C LEU A 77 14.02 -3.46 34.46
N SER A 78 12.74 -3.19 34.73
CA SER A 78 12.21 -2.85 36.04
C SER A 78 11.16 -3.88 36.45
N GLN A 79 11.57 -5.03 36.99
CA GLN A 79 10.64 -5.93 37.72
C GLN A 79 10.02 -5.28 38.98
N ARG A 80 10.34 -4.00 39.28
CA ARG A 80 10.22 -3.43 40.63
C ARG A 80 8.80 -3.15 41.13
N SER A 81 7.76 -3.18 40.28
CA SER A 81 6.40 -2.84 40.72
C SER A 81 5.29 -3.60 39.98
N ALA A 82 5.50 -4.87 39.65
CA ALA A 82 4.41 -5.67 39.07
C ALA A 82 3.30 -5.87 40.12
N THR A 83 2.06 -5.53 39.76
CA THR A 83 0.87 -5.83 40.56
C THR A 83 0.28 -7.17 40.12
N ALA A 84 -0.66 -7.73 40.89
CA ALA A 84 -1.35 -8.97 40.52
C ALA A 84 -2.05 -8.90 39.14
N SER A 85 -2.43 -7.69 38.70
CA SER A 85 -3.08 -7.45 37.40
C SER A 85 -2.11 -7.08 36.28
N SER A 86 -0.81 -6.92 36.57
CA SER A 86 0.18 -6.56 35.55
C SER A 86 0.41 -7.72 34.58
N PRO A 87 0.35 -7.51 33.25
CA PRO A 87 0.63 -8.56 32.28
C PRO A 87 2.03 -9.15 32.49
N ARG A 88 2.17 -10.48 32.46
CA ARG A 88 3.47 -11.15 32.68
C ARG A 88 4.44 -10.85 31.53
N PRO A 89 5.75 -10.64 31.82
CA PRO A 89 6.76 -10.62 30.78
C PRO A 89 6.83 -11.99 30.10
N THR A 90 6.76 -12.02 28.77
CA THR A 90 6.85 -13.25 27.97
C THR A 90 8.12 -13.33 27.13
N LEU A 91 8.90 -12.25 27.05
CA LEU A 91 10.09 -12.14 26.22
C LEU A 91 11.26 -11.67 27.08
N SER A 92 12.42 -12.28 26.88
CA SER A 92 13.71 -11.74 27.35
C SER A 92 14.04 -10.42 26.63
N ALA A 93 15.04 -9.69 27.12
CA ALA A 93 15.48 -8.45 26.47
C ALA A 93 15.97 -8.71 25.03
N TYR A 94 16.73 -9.78 24.81
CA TYR A 94 17.18 -10.16 23.47
C TYR A 94 16.00 -10.45 22.52
N GLU A 95 15.03 -11.27 22.97
CA GLU A 95 13.85 -11.60 22.17
C GLU A 95 12.97 -10.37 21.91
N LEU A 96 12.85 -9.47 22.89
CA LEU A 96 12.14 -8.21 22.72
C LEU A 96 12.82 -7.32 21.67
N GLY A 97 14.15 -7.24 21.68
CA GLY A 97 14.92 -6.50 20.66
C GLY A 97 14.64 -7.05 19.25
N ARG A 98 14.77 -8.37 19.08
CA ARG A 98 14.47 -9.04 17.79
C ARG A 98 13.02 -8.84 17.35
N TYR A 99 12.06 -8.92 18.28
CA TYR A 99 10.65 -8.67 18.01
C TYR A 99 10.42 -7.25 17.48
N LEU A 100 11.04 -6.25 18.11
CA LEU A 100 10.93 -4.85 17.73
C LEU A 100 11.60 -4.58 16.37
N ASP A 101 12.75 -5.21 16.09
CA ASP A 101 13.40 -5.15 14.77
C ASP A 101 12.48 -5.71 13.67
N TYR A 102 11.89 -6.89 13.88
CA TYR A 102 10.94 -7.48 12.93
C TYR A 102 9.71 -6.59 12.70
N CYS A 103 9.22 -5.92 13.75
CA CYS A 103 8.13 -4.96 13.56
C CYS A 103 8.55 -3.79 12.67
N SER A 104 9.78 -3.30 12.82
CA SER A 104 10.31 -2.21 11.97
C SER A 104 10.48 -2.67 10.52
N GLU A 105 10.94 -3.91 10.31
CA GLU A 105 11.02 -4.52 8.98
C GLU A 105 9.63 -4.66 8.33
N MET A 106 8.62 -5.13 9.08
CA MET A 106 7.23 -5.22 8.62
C MET A 106 6.69 -3.84 8.22
N LEU A 107 6.91 -2.80 9.04
CA LEU A 107 6.50 -1.43 8.71
C LEU A 107 7.21 -0.90 7.46
N ALA A 108 8.50 -1.20 7.28
CA ALA A 108 9.25 -0.82 6.08
C ALA A 108 8.71 -1.52 4.81
N ILE A 109 8.28 -2.79 4.92
CA ILE A 109 7.63 -3.51 3.82
C ILE A 109 6.27 -2.87 3.50
N ILE A 110 5.48 -2.53 4.50
CA ILE A 110 4.17 -1.87 4.31
C ILE A 110 4.34 -0.54 3.56
N GLY A 111 5.31 0.30 3.98
CA GLY A 111 5.59 1.57 3.30
C GLY A 111 6.00 1.38 1.84
N LYS A 112 6.91 0.43 1.57
CA LYS A 112 7.34 0.11 0.19
C LYS A 112 6.21 -0.44 -0.68
N LEU A 113 5.33 -1.27 -0.10
CA LEU A 113 4.18 -1.80 -0.81
C LEU A 113 3.18 -0.68 -1.17
N ALA A 114 2.99 0.29 -0.28
CA ALA A 114 2.19 1.48 -0.59
C ALA A 114 2.80 2.28 -1.76
N ALA A 115 4.12 2.51 -1.75
CA ALA A 115 4.81 3.23 -2.81
C ALA A 115 4.69 2.56 -4.21
N LEU A 116 4.47 1.25 -4.29
CA LEU A 116 4.23 0.57 -5.57
C LEU A 116 2.93 1.00 -6.25
N TYR A 117 1.92 1.45 -5.50
CA TYR A 117 0.63 1.85 -6.09
C TYR A 117 0.72 3.11 -6.95
N VAL A 118 1.70 3.99 -6.70
CA VAL A 118 1.88 5.26 -7.45
C VAL A 118 2.86 5.14 -8.61
N GLN A 119 3.53 4.00 -8.80
CA GLN A 119 4.51 3.84 -9.90
C GLN A 119 3.88 4.01 -11.28
N ASN A 120 2.68 3.46 -11.49
CA ASN A 120 2.01 3.43 -12.80
C ASN A 120 0.60 4.05 -12.76
N LEU A 121 0.26 4.72 -11.66
CA LEU A 121 -1.03 5.37 -11.48
C LEU A 121 -0.81 6.82 -11.05
N ASP A 122 -0.86 7.71 -12.04
CA ASP A 122 -0.77 9.16 -11.85
C ASP A 122 -2.11 9.70 -11.35
N ASP A 123 -2.35 9.58 -10.03
CA ASP A 123 -3.53 10.08 -9.35
C ASP A 123 -3.16 10.72 -8.00
N ASN A 124 -3.46 12.01 -7.86
CA ASN A 124 -3.10 12.81 -6.67
C ASN A 124 -3.69 12.25 -5.37
N ALA A 125 -4.88 11.63 -5.40
CA ALA A 125 -5.49 11.10 -4.18
C ALA A 125 -4.79 9.81 -3.72
N VAL A 126 -4.32 8.99 -4.66
CA VAL A 126 -3.51 7.80 -4.39
C VAL A 126 -2.15 8.23 -3.84
N LEU A 127 -1.50 9.23 -4.45
CA LEU A 127 -0.23 9.78 -3.98
C LEU A 127 -0.31 10.29 -2.53
N ALA A 128 -1.31 11.12 -2.22
CA ALA A 128 -1.51 11.61 -0.86
C ALA A 128 -1.72 10.46 0.15
N SER A 129 -2.45 9.41 -0.24
CA SER A 129 -2.67 8.25 0.62
C SER A 129 -1.39 7.44 0.88
N VAL A 130 -0.51 7.34 -0.12
CA VAL A 130 0.82 6.73 0.02
C VAL A 130 1.68 7.53 0.99
N ASP A 131 1.76 8.85 0.81
CA ASP A 131 2.54 9.75 1.68
C ASP A 131 2.09 9.64 3.15
N GLU A 132 0.78 9.54 3.39
CA GLU A 132 0.22 9.31 4.72
C GLU A 132 0.69 7.98 5.33
N ILE A 133 0.74 6.91 4.56
CA ILE A 133 1.20 5.59 5.02
C ILE A 133 2.70 5.63 5.30
N GLU A 134 3.50 6.22 4.41
CA GLU A 134 4.94 6.36 4.63
C GLU A 134 5.25 7.20 5.88
N SER A 135 4.51 8.29 6.09
CA SER A 135 4.60 9.11 7.31
C SER A 135 4.26 8.30 8.56
N LEU A 136 3.16 7.53 8.52
CA LEU A 136 2.74 6.64 9.61
C LEU A 136 3.81 5.58 9.91
N THR A 137 4.26 4.82 8.92
CA THR A 137 5.23 3.73 9.11
C THR A 137 6.56 4.28 9.61
N ASN A 138 7.03 5.42 9.07
CA ASN A 138 8.23 6.08 9.57
C ASN A 138 8.08 6.59 11.00
N GLY A 139 6.90 7.12 11.36
CA GLY A 139 6.57 7.53 12.72
C GLY A 139 6.60 6.37 13.72
N LEU A 140 5.99 5.24 13.36
CA LEU A 140 5.98 4.03 14.18
C LEU A 140 7.38 3.43 14.30
N SER A 141 8.15 3.34 13.21
CA SER A 141 9.54 2.87 13.25
C SER A 141 10.43 3.73 14.14
N ARG A 142 10.23 5.06 14.18
CA ARG A 142 10.93 5.94 15.13
C ARG A 142 10.58 5.62 16.60
N LYS A 143 9.30 5.36 16.92
CA LYS A 143 8.88 4.94 18.27
C LYS A 143 9.53 3.60 18.65
N ILE A 144 9.60 2.65 17.73
CA ILE A 144 10.26 1.36 17.95
C ILE A 144 11.74 1.56 18.21
N TRP A 145 12.41 2.38 17.39
CA TRP A 145 13.83 2.68 17.56
C TRP A 145 14.12 3.26 18.95
N GLN A 146 13.27 4.15 19.46
CA GLN A 146 13.40 4.67 20.83
C GLN A 146 13.34 3.55 21.88
N LYS A 147 12.40 2.59 21.73
CA LYS A 147 12.31 1.42 22.62
C LYS A 147 13.58 0.57 22.57
N VAL A 148 14.08 0.29 21.37
CA VAL A 148 15.31 -0.49 21.15
C VAL A 148 16.53 0.21 21.78
N MET A 149 16.64 1.53 21.65
CA MET A 149 17.73 2.29 22.28
C MET A 149 17.72 2.18 23.80
N ILE A 150 16.56 2.30 24.46
CA ILE A 150 16.44 2.13 25.91
C ILE A 150 16.84 0.70 26.33
N LEU A 151 16.39 -0.29 25.56
CA LEU A 151 16.68 -1.71 25.80
C LEU A 151 18.18 -2.01 25.69
N TYR A 152 18.89 -1.44 24.72
CA TYR A 152 20.33 -1.65 24.54
C TYR A 152 21.22 -0.83 25.48
N GLN A 153 20.79 0.36 25.91
CA GLN A 153 21.52 1.13 26.93
C GLN A 153 21.65 0.38 28.26
N THR A 154 20.72 -0.51 28.52
CA THR A 154 20.59 -1.23 29.78
C THR A 154 20.97 -2.71 29.68
N TRP A 155 21.22 -3.20 28.47
CA TRP A 155 21.79 -4.52 28.21
C TRP A 155 23.30 -4.39 27.99
N PRO A 156 24.14 -4.65 29.01
CA PRO A 156 25.58 -4.71 28.78
C PRO A 156 25.86 -5.89 27.83
N VAL A 157 26.80 -5.68 26.92
CA VAL A 157 27.31 -6.66 25.96
C VAL A 157 28.00 -7.81 26.72
N GLU A 158 27.25 -8.70 27.36
CA GLU A 158 27.80 -9.84 28.10
C GLU A 158 27.59 -11.21 27.45
N MET A 159 27.18 -11.27 26.18
CA MET A 159 27.10 -12.55 25.46
C MET A 159 27.90 -12.52 24.16
N GLY A 160 29.20 -12.26 24.32
CA GLY A 160 30.27 -12.86 23.53
C GLY A 160 30.85 -14.13 24.17
N GLY A 161 30.16 -14.70 25.16
CA GLY A 161 30.51 -15.99 25.76
C GLY A 161 29.81 -17.12 25.02
N VAL A 162 30.44 -17.64 23.96
CA VAL A 162 30.31 -19.07 23.67
C VAL A 162 30.71 -19.77 24.96
N GLY A 163 29.75 -20.39 25.64
CA GLY A 163 30.01 -21.23 26.79
C GLY A 163 30.90 -22.39 26.33
N ASP A 164 32.19 -22.23 26.55
CA ASP A 164 33.19 -23.29 26.55
C ASP A 164 32.88 -24.19 27.75
N ASP A 165 31.80 -24.98 27.66
CA ASP A 165 31.58 -26.10 28.58
C ASP A 165 32.47 -27.24 28.11
N LYS A 166 33.77 -27.08 28.41
CA LYS A 166 34.69 -28.20 28.46
C LYS A 166 34.18 -29.13 29.55
N MET A 167 33.50 -30.18 29.08
CA MET A 167 33.44 -31.52 29.66
C MET A 167 34.73 -31.81 30.45
N THR A 168 34.73 -31.51 31.74
CA THR A 168 35.68 -32.05 32.70
C THR A 168 35.12 -33.38 33.19
N ARG A 169 35.67 -34.44 32.60
CA ARG A 169 35.85 -35.73 33.28
C ARG A 169 36.88 -35.59 34.39
#